data_AF-A0A1F3SF82-F1
#
_entry.id   AF-A0A1F3SF82-F1
#
_cell.length_a   1.000
_cell.length_b   1.000
_cell.length_c   1.000
_cell.angle_alpha   90.00
_cell.angle_beta   90.00
_cell.angle_gamma   90.00
#
_symmetry.space_group_name_H-M   'P 1'
#
loop_
_entity.id
_entity.type
_entity.pdbx_description
1 polymer ?
#
loop_
_entity_poly.entity_id
_entity_poly.type
_entity_poly.pdbx_seq_one_letter_code
_entity_poly.pdbx_strand_id
1 'polypeptide(L)'
;MEVIITEWGLQSYISLKGQAVFSDSDYKSKLRPDAELLKTDDPFDPNHPKFSNSKFWGPATSFGNILQYGYKMKWHNLGPGNVQLRLCVVIAATVLEGIMAQRTFLCTSYVKDDKTDKREMARLKIKIQKIIDGTYVYRGNL
;
A
#
# COMPACT_ATOMS: atom_id res chain seq x y z
N MET A 1 -13.86 4.95 -4.63
CA MET A 1 -13.35 4.23 -3.45
C MET A 1 -12.57 5.20 -2.59
N GLU A 2 -12.74 5.19 -1.26
CA GLU A 2 -11.93 6.05 -0.39
C GLU A 2 -10.56 5.41 -0.13
N VAL A 3 -9.50 6.21 -0.12
CA VAL A 3 -8.13 5.78 0.20
C VAL A 3 -7.71 6.34 1.55
N ILE A 4 -7.71 5.47 2.55
CA ILE A 4 -7.41 5.76 3.95
C ILE A 4 -5.91 5.64 4.21
N ILE A 5 -5.34 6.64 4.86
CA ILE A 5 -3.97 6.62 5.38
C ILE A 5 -4.03 6.10 6.82
N THR A 6 -3.48 4.91 7.05
CA THR A 6 -3.31 4.37 8.40
C THR A 6 -2.10 4.99 9.08
N GLU A 7 -2.05 4.93 10.42
CA GLU A 7 -0.86 5.32 11.18
C GLU A 7 0.41 4.61 10.69
N TRP A 8 0.32 3.32 10.36
CA TRP A 8 1.47 2.58 9.83
C TRP A 8 1.96 3.11 8.48
N GLY A 9 1.02 3.59 7.64
CA GLY A 9 1.35 4.22 6.37
C GLY A 9 2.05 5.56 6.56
N LEU A 10 1.48 6.43 7.39
CA LEU A 10 2.09 7.73 7.69
C LEU A 10 3.48 7.59 8.30
N GLN A 11 3.64 6.73 9.31
CA GLN A 11 4.94 6.50 9.95
C GLN A 11 5.98 5.97 8.97
N SER A 12 5.60 5.03 8.10
CA SER A 12 6.52 4.48 7.11
C SER A 12 6.93 5.52 6.05
N TYR A 13 5.99 6.38 5.62
CA TYR A 13 6.27 7.49 4.73
C TYR A 13 7.29 8.46 5.35
N ILE A 14 7.06 8.90 6.59
CA ILE A 14 7.96 9.82 7.31
C ILE A 14 9.36 9.22 7.43
N SER A 15 9.45 7.95 7.80
CA SER A 15 10.72 7.23 7.93
C SER A 15 11.49 7.16 6.61
N LEU A 16 10.83 6.78 5.52
CA LEU A 16 11.45 6.69 4.19
C LEU A 16 11.86 8.06 3.65
N LYS A 17 11.06 9.10 3.92
CA LYS A 17 11.39 10.49 3.57
C LYS A 17 12.60 10.97 4.35
N GLY A 18 12.67 10.70 5.66
CA GLY A 18 13.82 11.04 6.50
C GLY A 18 15.12 10.35 6.08
N GLN A 19 15.02 9.17 5.47
CA GLN A 19 16.14 8.41 4.89
C GLN A 19 16.49 8.84 3.45
N ALA A 20 15.81 9.85 2.89
CA ALA A 20 15.98 10.29 1.51
C ALA A 20 15.87 9.16 0.46
N VAL A 21 15.00 8.17 0.72
CA VAL A 21 14.78 7.02 -0.17
C VAL A 21 14.21 7.46 -1.53
N PHE A 22 13.44 8.54 -1.52
CA PHE A 22 12.88 9.18 -2.70
C PHE A 22 12.91 10.69 -2.53
N SER A 23 12.98 11.42 -3.64
CA SER A 23 12.91 12.88 -3.63
C SER A 23 11.46 13.38 -3.56
N ASP A 24 11.26 14.66 -3.22
CA ASP A 24 9.93 15.28 -3.32
C ASP A 24 9.40 15.24 -4.76
N SER A 25 10.28 15.25 -5.76
CA SER A 25 9.90 15.09 -7.17
C SER A 25 9.36 13.69 -7.46
N ASP A 26 10.05 12.64 -6.99
CA ASP A 26 9.57 11.25 -7.10
C ASP A 26 8.20 11.09 -6.44
N TYR A 27 8.00 11.70 -5.27
CA TYR A 27 6.72 11.64 -4.57
C TYR A 27 5.61 12.29 -5.40
N LYS A 28 5.82 13.52 -5.88
CA LYS A 28 4.81 14.30 -6.63
C LYS A 28 4.51 13.72 -8.01
N SER A 29 5.53 13.21 -8.71
CA SER A 29 5.39 12.78 -10.10
C SER A 29 5.06 11.30 -10.27
N LYS A 30 5.34 10.46 -9.26
CA LYS A 30 5.15 9.01 -9.35
C LYS A 30 4.33 8.46 -8.18
N LEU A 31 4.84 8.57 -6.95
CA LEU A 31 4.26 7.81 -5.82
C LEU A 31 2.83 8.25 -5.50
N ARG A 32 2.59 9.56 -5.37
CA ARG A 32 1.27 10.09 -5.05
C ARG A 32 0.27 9.87 -6.19
N PRO A 33 0.56 10.24 -7.45
CA PRO A 33 -0.35 9.95 -8.56
C PRO A 33 -0.72 8.48 -8.65
N ASP A 34 0.24 7.58 -8.46
CA ASP A 34 0.00 6.14 -8.50
C ASP A 34 -0.91 5.65 -7.38
N ALA A 35 -0.72 6.17 -6.16
CA ALA A 35 -1.58 5.84 -5.04
C ALA A 35 -2.99 6.45 -5.19
N GLU A 36 -3.13 7.60 -5.85
CA GLU A 36 -4.43 8.24 -6.11
C GLU A 36 -5.29 7.44 -7.11
N LEU A 37 -4.70 6.59 -7.98
CA LEU A 37 -5.46 5.66 -8.85
C LEU A 37 -6.39 4.73 -8.05
N LEU A 38 -6.04 4.43 -6.80
CA LEU A 38 -6.86 3.61 -5.90
C LEU A 38 -8.20 4.28 -5.52
N LYS A 39 -8.38 5.57 -5.81
CA LYS A 39 -9.64 6.30 -5.55
C LYS A 39 -10.71 6.01 -6.59
N THR A 40 -10.33 5.93 -7.86
CA THR A 40 -11.27 5.94 -8.99
C THR A 40 -11.43 4.58 -9.64
N ASP A 41 -10.40 3.74 -9.55
CA ASP A 41 -10.31 2.58 -10.41
C ASP A 41 -10.67 1.31 -9.66
N ASP A 42 -11.16 0.31 -10.40
CA ASP A 42 -11.20 -1.07 -9.95
C ASP A 42 -9.77 -1.65 -10.09
N PRO A 43 -9.01 -1.83 -9.00
CA PRO A 43 -7.66 -2.37 -9.07
C PRO A 43 -7.63 -3.86 -9.46
N PHE A 44 -8.79 -4.44 -9.78
CA PHE A 44 -8.96 -5.78 -10.31
C PHE A 44 -9.27 -5.79 -11.82
N ASP A 45 -9.43 -4.62 -12.46
CA ASP A 45 -9.64 -4.55 -13.92
C ASP A 45 -8.40 -5.07 -14.68
N PRO A 46 -8.53 -6.17 -15.44
CA PRO A 46 -7.43 -6.75 -16.19
C PRO A 46 -6.94 -5.88 -17.35
N ASN A 47 -7.71 -4.87 -17.79
CA ASN A 47 -7.33 -3.96 -18.87
C ASN A 47 -6.68 -2.67 -18.37
N HIS A 48 -6.67 -2.44 -17.06
CA HIS A 48 -6.13 -1.22 -16.51
C HIS A 48 -4.61 -1.14 -16.75
N PRO A 49 -4.06 -0.06 -17.36
CA PRO A 49 -2.66 0.00 -17.81
C PRO A 49 -1.61 -0.28 -16.72
N LYS A 50 -1.91 0.11 -15.46
CA LYS A 50 -1.05 -0.17 -14.29
C LYS A 50 -1.45 -1.41 -13.48
N PHE A 51 -2.71 -1.54 -13.07
CA PHE A 51 -3.17 -2.66 -12.24
C PHE A 51 -3.15 -4.03 -12.95
N SER A 52 -3.18 -4.08 -14.29
CA SER A 52 -2.90 -5.30 -15.05
C SER A 52 -1.43 -5.75 -15.00
N ASN A 53 -0.51 -4.85 -14.64
CA ASN A 53 0.92 -5.11 -14.63
C ASN A 53 1.37 -5.69 -13.27
N SER A 54 1.68 -6.99 -13.26
CA SER A 54 2.16 -7.71 -12.06
C SER A 54 3.48 -7.19 -11.48
N LYS A 55 4.27 -6.44 -12.26
CA LYS A 55 5.50 -5.78 -11.78
C LYS A 55 5.21 -4.52 -10.97
N PHE A 56 4.04 -3.91 -11.15
CA PHE A 56 3.56 -2.71 -10.44
C PHE A 56 2.56 -3.03 -9.34
N TRP A 57 1.62 -3.94 -9.59
CA TRP A 57 0.54 -4.29 -8.66
C TRP A 57 0.44 -5.80 -8.47
N GLY A 58 -0.28 -6.25 -7.45
CA GLY A 58 -0.66 -7.64 -7.32
C GLY A 58 -0.90 -8.08 -5.88
N PRO A 59 -1.38 -9.32 -5.70
CA PRO A 59 -1.68 -9.85 -4.39
C PRO A 59 -0.42 -9.92 -3.52
N ALA A 60 -0.60 -9.63 -2.23
CA ALA A 60 0.42 -9.89 -1.23
C ALA A 60 0.46 -11.39 -0.93
N THR A 61 1.65 -11.96 -0.79
CA THR A 61 1.84 -13.38 -0.50
C THR A 61 2.72 -13.59 0.73
N SER A 62 2.40 -14.59 1.53
CA SER A 62 3.18 -15.00 2.70
C SER A 62 3.33 -16.52 2.68
N PHE A 63 4.57 -17.00 2.62
CA PHE A 63 4.89 -18.43 2.50
C PHE A 63 4.12 -19.13 1.35
N GLY A 64 4.05 -18.48 0.19
CA GLY A 64 3.34 -19.00 -0.98
C GLY A 64 1.82 -18.81 -0.98
N ASN A 65 1.22 -18.44 0.16
CA ASN A 65 -0.22 -18.21 0.27
C ASN A 65 -0.57 -16.76 -0.01
N ILE A 66 -1.61 -16.53 -0.81
CA ILE A 66 -2.18 -15.19 -1.02
C ILE A 66 -2.81 -14.71 0.29
N LEU A 67 -2.47 -13.50 0.71
CA LEU A 67 -3.12 -12.82 1.83
C LEU A 67 -4.42 -12.22 1.33
N GLN A 68 -5.56 -12.79 1.75
CA GLN A 68 -6.87 -12.25 1.43
C GLN A 68 -6.95 -10.76 1.82
N TYR A 69 -7.50 -9.93 0.93
CA TYR A 69 -7.56 -8.46 1.04
C TYR A 69 -6.23 -7.72 0.95
N GLY A 70 -5.09 -8.42 0.95
CA GLY A 70 -3.75 -7.84 0.94
C GLY A 70 -3.17 -7.72 -0.46
N TYR A 71 -2.64 -6.55 -0.77
CA TYR A 71 -2.01 -6.22 -2.05
C TYR A 71 -0.69 -5.46 -1.86
N LYS A 72 0.10 -5.39 -2.93
CA LYS A 72 1.34 -4.62 -2.98
C LYS A 72 1.43 -3.77 -4.23
N MET A 73 1.64 -2.47 -4.03
CA MET A 73 2.19 -1.61 -5.08
C MET A 73 3.72 -1.70 -5.08
N LYS A 74 4.31 -1.56 -6.26
CA LYS A 74 5.68 -1.93 -6.55
C LYS A 74 6.30 -0.88 -7.49
N TRP A 75 7.21 -0.08 -6.96
CA TRP A 75 8.03 0.83 -7.76
C TRP A 75 9.44 0.28 -7.86
N HIS A 76 10.02 0.40 -9.04
CA HIS A 76 11.41 0.03 -9.32
C HIS A 76 12.16 1.28 -9.76
N ASN A 77 13.48 1.32 -9.55
CA ASN A 77 14.35 2.41 -9.97
C ASN A 77 13.88 3.78 -9.43
N LEU A 78 13.61 3.83 -8.12
CA LEU A 78 13.18 5.05 -7.44
C LEU A 78 14.36 5.72 -6.73
N GLY A 79 14.43 7.05 -6.79
CA GLY A 79 15.44 7.84 -6.09
C GLY A 79 16.89 7.59 -6.56
N PRO A 80 17.88 8.22 -5.91
CA PRO A 80 19.28 8.14 -6.34
C PRO A 80 19.89 6.74 -6.20
N GLY A 81 19.35 5.91 -5.30
CA GLY A 81 19.80 4.53 -5.10
C GLY A 81 19.16 3.50 -6.03
N ASN A 82 18.30 3.93 -6.98
CA ASN A 82 17.51 3.03 -7.84
C ASN A 82 16.80 1.93 -7.05
N VAL A 83 16.20 2.30 -5.92
CA VAL A 83 15.65 1.32 -4.98
C VAL A 83 14.36 0.72 -5.52
N GLN A 84 14.03 -0.47 -5.02
CA GLN A 84 12.70 -1.05 -5.20
C GLN A 84 11.84 -0.70 -3.99
N LEU A 85 10.82 0.13 -4.18
CA LEU A 85 9.88 0.51 -3.13
C LEU A 85 8.63 -0.37 -3.20
N ARG A 86 8.13 -0.79 -2.05
CA ARG A 86 6.84 -1.48 -1.90
C ARG A 86 5.92 -0.65 -1.01
N LEU A 87 4.63 -0.62 -1.34
CA LEU A 87 3.57 -0.15 -0.45
C LEU A 87 2.59 -1.30 -0.25
N CYS A 88 2.37 -1.70 1.00
CA CYS A 88 1.31 -2.63 1.34
C CYS A 88 -0.03 -1.91 1.32
N VAL A 89 -1.00 -2.53 0.68
CA VAL A 89 -2.36 -2.02 0.56
C VAL A 89 -3.32 -3.09 1.05
N VAL A 90 -4.36 -2.68 1.77
CA VAL A 90 -5.50 -3.55 2.12
C VAL A 90 -6.74 -3.01 1.45
N ILE A 91 -7.50 -3.84 0.76
CA ILE A 91 -8.79 -3.47 0.17
C ILE A 91 -9.85 -4.32 0.83
N ALA A 92 -10.69 -3.70 1.65
CA ALA A 92 -11.69 -4.40 2.45
C ALA A 92 -12.95 -3.55 2.65
N ALA A 93 -14.09 -4.21 2.79
CA ALA A 93 -15.32 -3.57 3.26
C ALA A 93 -15.20 -3.32 4.77
N THR A 94 -15.43 -2.08 5.18
CA THR A 94 -15.35 -1.66 6.58
C THR A 94 -16.50 -0.73 6.92
N VAL A 95 -16.83 -0.63 8.19
CA VAL A 95 -17.75 0.39 8.70
C VAL A 95 -16.90 1.53 9.26
N LEU A 96 -17.03 2.71 8.67
CA LEU A 96 -16.43 3.95 9.17
C LEU A 96 -17.54 4.99 9.21
N GLU A 97 -17.71 5.67 10.34
CA GLU A 97 -18.77 6.66 10.56
C GLU A 97 -20.19 6.12 10.26
N GLY A 98 -20.43 4.84 10.56
CA GLY A 98 -21.72 4.17 10.32
C GLY A 98 -21.98 3.77 8.87
N ILE A 99 -21.04 4.00 7.95
CA ILE A 99 -21.19 3.68 6.53
C ILE A 99 -20.33 2.45 6.18
N MET A 100 -21.01 1.37 5.79
CA MET A 100 -20.37 0.17 5.23
C MET A 100 -19.99 0.42 3.77
N ALA A 101 -18.70 0.44 3.47
CA ALA A 101 -18.19 0.63 2.12
C ALA A 101 -16.85 -0.09 1.93
N GLN A 102 -16.57 -0.48 0.69
CA GLN A 102 -15.24 -0.92 0.31
C GLN A 102 -14.28 0.27 0.32
N ARG A 103 -13.17 0.13 1.04
CA ARG A 103 -12.14 1.15 1.17
C ARG A 103 -10.77 0.54 0.92
N THR A 104 -9.87 1.40 0.49
CA THR A 104 -8.46 1.07 0.35
C THR A 104 -7.69 1.66 1.51
N PHE A 105 -6.81 0.88 2.12
CA PHE A 105 -6.00 1.28 3.27
C PHE A 105 -4.53 1.22 2.91
N LEU A 106 -3.87 2.38 2.97
CA LEU A 106 -2.43 2.48 2.84
C LEU A 106 -1.80 2.03 4.16
N CYS A 107 -1.18 0.86 4.13
CA CYS A 107 -0.46 0.28 5.25
C CYS A 107 1.02 0.68 5.11
N THR A 108 1.96 -0.23 5.37
CA THR A 108 3.39 0.11 5.41
C THR A 108 4.04 0.13 4.05
N SER A 109 4.85 1.16 3.82
CA SER A 109 5.84 1.22 2.74
C SER A 109 7.23 0.82 3.23
N TYR A 110 8.04 0.22 2.36
CA TYR A 110 9.41 -0.20 2.67
C TYR A 110 10.27 -0.34 1.41
N VAL A 111 11.59 -0.21 1.57
CA VAL A 111 12.56 -0.61 0.54
C VAL A 111 12.68 -2.13 0.53
N LYS A 112 12.55 -2.75 -0.64
CA LYS A 112 12.55 -4.20 -0.78
C LYS A 112 13.95 -4.77 -0.52
N ASP A 113 14.03 -5.56 0.54
CA ASP A 113 14.97 -6.67 0.68
C ASP A 113 14.18 -7.93 1.09
N ASP A 114 14.78 -9.12 0.93
CA ASP A 114 14.04 -10.37 1.14
C ASP A 114 13.65 -10.63 2.61
N LYS A 115 14.40 -10.09 3.56
CA LYS A 115 14.08 -10.24 5.00
C LYS A 115 12.94 -9.29 5.38
N THR A 116 13.02 -8.05 4.94
CA THR A 116 12.02 -7.01 5.16
C THR A 116 10.71 -7.36 4.46
N ASP A 117 10.73 -7.85 3.21
CA ASP A 117 9.51 -8.25 2.52
C ASP A 117 8.77 -9.36 3.28
N LYS A 118 9.46 -10.42 3.71
CA LYS A 118 8.85 -11.49 4.53
C LYS A 118 8.26 -10.96 5.83
N ARG A 119 8.98 -10.07 6.53
CA ARG A 119 8.52 -9.46 7.78
C ARG A 119 7.29 -8.59 7.57
N GLU A 120 7.27 -7.78 6.51
CA GLU A 120 6.14 -6.91 6.21
C GLU A 120 4.92 -7.68 5.73
N MET A 121 5.08 -8.82 5.05
CA MET A 121 3.95 -9.72 4.74
C MET A 121 3.35 -10.36 5.99
N ALA A 122 4.18 -10.79 6.95
CA ALA A 122 3.70 -11.28 8.25
C ALA A 122 2.96 -10.16 9.03
N ARG A 123 3.49 -8.94 9.03
CA ARG A 123 2.84 -7.78 9.65
C ARG A 123 1.55 -7.38 8.93
N LEU A 124 1.52 -7.47 7.60
CA LEU A 124 0.34 -7.15 6.80
C LEU A 124 -0.84 -8.04 7.18
N LYS A 125 -0.61 -9.34 7.41
CA LYS A 125 -1.64 -10.26 7.91
C LYS A 125 -2.30 -9.74 9.20
N ILE A 126 -1.50 -9.24 10.14
CA ILE A 126 -2.00 -8.65 11.40
C ILE A 126 -2.75 -7.35 11.13
N LYS A 127 -2.26 -6.51 10.22
CA LYS A 127 -2.90 -5.23 9.86
C LYS A 127 -4.24 -5.45 9.17
N ILE A 128 -4.36 -6.45 8.30
CA ILE A 128 -5.64 -6.87 7.69
C ILE A 128 -6.66 -7.17 8.78
N GLN A 129 -6.30 -7.99 9.76
CA GLN A 129 -7.19 -8.31 10.88
C GLN A 129 -7.63 -7.04 11.64
N LYS A 130 -6.67 -6.17 11.98
CA LYS A 130 -6.99 -4.90 12.66
C LYS A 130 -7.89 -3.98 11.85
N ILE A 131 -7.77 -3.97 10.53
CA ILE A 131 -8.64 -3.19 9.63
C ILE A 131 -10.05 -3.76 9.62
N ILE A 132 -10.18 -5.08 9.51
CA ILE A 132 -11.48 -5.78 9.57
C ILE A 132 -12.16 -5.55 10.92
N ASP A 133 -11.40 -5.63 12.01
CA ASP A 133 -11.89 -5.42 13.37
C ASP A 133 -12.14 -3.93 13.70
N GLY A 134 -11.76 -3.00 12.81
CA GLY A 134 -11.88 -1.56 13.06
C GLY A 134 -10.93 -1.01 14.14
N THR A 135 -9.89 -1.75 14.52
CA THR A 135 -8.93 -1.39 15.59
C THR A 135 -7.66 -0.71 15.07
N TYR A 136 -7.66 -0.25 13.83
CA TYR A 136 -6.57 0.54 13.24
C TYR A 136 -6.69 2.02 13.61
N VAL A 137 -5.59 2.77 13.48
CA VAL A 137 -5.58 4.22 13.72
C VAL A 137 -5.64 4.94 12.37
N TYR A 138 -6.72 5.71 12.18
CA TYR A 138 -6.90 6.62 11.03
C TYR A 138 -6.03 7.88 11.19
N ARG A 139 -5.36 8.30 10.10
CA ARG A 139 -4.55 9.53 10.08
C ARG A 139 -4.92 10.51 8.97
N GLY A 140 -5.80 10.13 8.07
CA GLY A 140 -6.21 10.95 6.95
C GLY A 140 -6.66 10.10 5.78
N ASN A 141 -6.95 10.76 4.68
CA ASN A 141 -7.18 10.16 3.38
C ASN A 141 -6.32 10.89 2.32
N LEU A 142 -6.14 10.25 1.16
CA LEU A 142 -5.53 10.91 0.01
C LEU A 142 -6.50 11.87 -0.65
#